data_AF-A0A1X2HHW4-F1
#
_entry.id   AF-A0A1X2HHW4-F1
#
_cell.length_a   1.000
_cell.length_b   1.000
_cell.length_c   1.000
_cell.angle_alpha   90.00
_cell.angle_beta   90.00
_cell.angle_gamma   90.00
#
_symmetry.space_group_name_H-M   'P 1'
#
loop_
_entity.id
_entity.type
_entity.pdbx_description
1 polymer ?
#
loop_
_entity_poly.entity_id
_entity_poly.type
_entity_poly.pdbx_seq_one_letter_code
_entity_poly.pdbx_strand_id
1 'polypeptide(L)'
;MADQVKKDLLGLTEEVEQDRQSDSEIEQERDTRFSTRNLRKAHNPIDFEDSHQEDDSDSNDDYSGSDDSDSDNNDSDDDAVQDNRFSQSELQQEEGKASDAKTEESKRKRTKRKVKPLTPEELAKFEAEQKRAGVCYLSRIPPFMKPHRLKELLSKYAEVGRMHLVPEDPKITKRRKKYTKNRRINYVEGWVEFKDKKQAKTLAEHLNMKQIGGKRKSNYYHEMWTIKYLPKFKWNHLMEQITYEQRAREHKLRTEIAQATRENKAYLQNVEHAKQHKALQKKRKREDEADSDVKRTFKQREKVKRDHDATQPKRAMTEDMKSVLANVFS
;
A
#
# COMPACT_ATOMS: atom_id res chain seq x y z
N MET A 1 -41.88 26.12 43.36
CA MET A 1 -41.42 25.64 42.04
C MET A 1 -39.91 25.64 42.07
N ALA A 2 -39.33 24.47 42.35
CA ALA A 2 -37.89 24.28 42.50
C ALA A 2 -37.43 23.39 41.35
N ASP A 3 -36.71 23.97 40.39
CA ASP A 3 -36.07 23.20 39.31
C ASP A 3 -34.73 22.68 39.81
N GLN A 4 -34.69 21.37 40.07
CA GLN A 4 -33.48 20.63 40.35
C GLN A 4 -32.77 20.31 39.04
N VAL A 5 -31.66 21.00 38.79
CA VAL A 5 -30.69 20.67 37.74
C VAL A 5 -30.02 19.33 38.10
N LYS A 6 -30.27 18.29 37.31
CA LYS A 6 -29.56 17.01 37.41
C LYS A 6 -28.14 17.18 36.87
N LYS A 7 -27.14 16.81 37.67
CA LYS A 7 -25.72 16.73 37.29
C LYS A 7 -25.35 15.28 37.01
N ASP A 8 -24.72 15.01 35.87
CA ASP A 8 -24.13 13.70 35.56
C ASP A 8 -22.69 13.56 36.09
N LEU A 9 -22.30 12.32 36.35
CA LEU A 9 -21.12 11.84 37.09
C LEU A 9 -19.74 12.15 36.45
N LEU A 10 -19.68 12.97 35.41
CA LEU A 10 -18.42 13.39 34.75
C LEU A 10 -18.26 14.91 34.57
N GLY A 11 -19.13 15.73 35.17
CA GLY A 11 -18.83 17.15 35.40
C GLY A 11 -18.56 18.00 34.15
N LEU A 12 -19.20 17.70 33.02
CA LEU A 12 -19.15 18.53 31.81
C LEU A 12 -20.56 19.07 31.52
N THR A 13 -20.72 20.38 31.73
CA THR A 13 -21.90 21.14 31.33
C THR A 13 -21.82 21.47 29.84
N GLU A 14 -22.86 21.16 29.08
CA GLU A 14 -23.09 21.71 27.74
C GLU A 14 -23.42 23.20 27.87
N GLU A 15 -22.46 24.06 27.51
CA GLU A 15 -22.76 25.45 27.15
C GLU A 15 -22.87 25.55 25.63
N VAL A 16 -24.04 26.00 25.22
CA VAL A 16 -24.39 26.45 23.87
C VAL A 16 -23.78 27.83 23.69
N GLU A 17 -22.76 27.96 22.82
CA GLU A 17 -22.41 29.25 22.21
C GLU A 17 -22.51 29.15 20.69
N GLN A 18 -23.49 29.89 20.18
CA GLN A 18 -23.56 30.36 18.80
C GLN A 18 -22.45 31.38 18.60
N ASP A 19 -21.54 31.14 17.64
CA ASP A 19 -21.01 32.16 16.73
C ASP A 19 -20.00 31.52 15.75
N ARG A 20 -20.41 31.37 14.49
CA ARG A 20 -19.50 31.17 13.35
C ARG A 20 -19.97 32.02 12.17
N GLN A 21 -19.61 33.29 12.22
CA GLN A 21 -19.57 34.16 11.06
C GLN A 21 -18.30 33.84 10.23
N SER A 22 -18.53 33.66 8.93
CA SER A 22 -17.63 33.91 7.79
C SER A 22 -16.13 34.10 8.06
N ASP A 23 -15.30 33.18 7.56
CA ASP A 23 -13.89 33.45 7.29
C ASP A 23 -13.55 32.92 5.88
N SER A 24 -13.66 33.83 4.91
CA SER A 24 -13.36 33.61 3.50
C SER A 24 -12.58 34.79 2.95
N GLU A 25 -11.38 35.05 3.48
CA GLU A 25 -10.40 35.92 2.80
C GLU A 25 -9.01 35.77 3.45
N ILE A 26 -8.19 34.87 2.90
CA ILE A 26 -6.73 34.95 3.04
C ILE A 26 -6.16 34.97 1.63
N GLU A 27 -5.78 36.18 1.24
CA GLU A 27 -5.16 36.51 -0.04
C GLU A 27 -3.82 35.79 -0.25
N GLN A 28 -3.60 35.44 -1.51
CA GLN A 28 -2.38 34.83 -2.02
C GLN A 28 -1.31 35.91 -2.23
N GLU A 29 -0.46 36.15 -1.23
CA GLU A 29 0.82 36.84 -1.48
C GLU A 29 1.83 35.85 -2.09
N ARG A 30 2.00 35.91 -3.41
CA ARG A 30 3.07 35.21 -4.13
C ARG A 30 4.39 35.97 -3.98
N ASP A 31 5.32 35.43 -3.21
CA ASP A 31 6.70 35.90 -3.10
C ASP A 31 7.44 35.76 -4.45
N THR A 32 7.72 36.88 -5.13
CA THR A 32 8.31 36.93 -6.47
C THR A 32 9.85 36.89 -6.50
N ARG A 33 10.51 36.72 -5.34
CA ARG A 33 11.98 36.76 -5.23
C ARG A 33 12.70 35.57 -5.88
N PHE A 34 12.01 34.48 -6.22
CA PHE A 34 12.60 33.27 -6.82
C PHE A 34 12.05 32.95 -8.22
N SER A 35 11.75 33.96 -9.03
CA SER A 35 11.42 33.74 -10.43
C SER A 35 12.65 33.26 -11.22
N THR A 36 12.51 32.09 -11.85
CA THR A 36 13.51 31.38 -12.66
C THR A 36 14.02 32.15 -13.89
N ARG A 37 13.50 33.36 -14.12
CA ARG A 37 13.90 34.25 -15.22
C ARG A 37 15.20 35.01 -14.96
N ASN A 38 15.58 35.22 -13.70
CA ASN A 38 16.78 36.00 -13.34
C ASN A 38 18.08 35.18 -13.18
N LEU A 39 18.04 33.85 -13.30
CA LEU A 39 19.26 33.02 -13.22
C LEU A 39 20.03 32.88 -14.55
N ARG A 40 19.52 33.44 -15.66
CA ARG A 40 20.12 33.30 -17.00
C ARG A 40 20.98 34.49 -17.45
N LYS A 41 21.24 35.47 -16.57
CA LYS A 41 21.97 36.70 -16.94
C LYS A 41 23.16 36.98 -16.02
N ALA A 42 24.05 36.01 -15.93
CA ALA A 42 25.43 36.25 -15.51
C ALA A 42 26.26 35.12 -16.12
N HIS A 43 27.04 35.44 -17.16
CA HIS A 43 28.35 34.86 -17.52
C HIS A 43 28.82 35.64 -18.76
N ASN A 44 29.66 36.66 -18.52
CA ASN A 44 30.53 37.26 -19.54
C ASN A 44 31.79 36.39 -19.62
N PRO A 45 32.28 35.99 -20.80
CA PRO A 45 33.61 35.40 -20.93
C PRO A 45 34.68 36.49 -20.95
N ILE A 46 35.76 36.26 -20.19
CA ILE A 46 37.01 37.03 -20.24
C ILE A 46 37.93 36.27 -21.19
N ASP A 47 38.37 36.96 -22.25
CA ASP A 47 39.43 36.52 -23.15
C ASP A 47 40.78 36.46 -22.42
N PHE A 48 41.46 35.32 -22.47
CA PHE A 48 42.87 35.22 -22.10
C PHE A 48 43.58 34.25 -23.05
N GLU A 49 44.60 34.77 -23.71
CA GLU A 49 45.40 34.16 -24.78
C GLU A 49 46.19 32.93 -24.29
N ASP A 50 46.21 31.89 -25.13
CA ASP A 50 46.94 30.65 -24.96
C ASP A 50 48.27 30.74 -25.72
N SER A 51 49.38 30.67 -24.99
CA SER A 51 50.74 30.65 -25.53
C SER A 51 51.38 29.29 -25.29
N HIS A 52 51.69 28.60 -26.39
CA HIS A 52 52.52 27.41 -26.46
C HIS A 52 53.81 27.50 -25.64
N GLN A 53 54.12 26.45 -24.88
CA GLN A 53 55.49 25.97 -24.76
C GLN A 53 55.53 24.46 -24.43
N GLU A 54 56.30 23.76 -25.24
CA GLU A 54 56.72 22.36 -25.12
C GLU A 54 57.67 22.20 -23.92
N ASP A 55 57.62 21.06 -23.23
CA ASP A 55 58.82 20.44 -22.66
C ASP A 55 58.57 18.95 -22.37
N ASP A 56 59.49 18.15 -22.92
CA ASP A 56 59.62 16.70 -22.81
C ASP A 56 59.97 16.25 -21.37
N SER A 57 59.39 15.14 -20.90
CA SER A 57 60.19 14.10 -20.25
C SER A 57 59.48 12.75 -20.17
N ASP A 58 60.17 11.77 -20.73
CA ASP A 58 60.00 10.33 -20.74
C ASP A 58 59.91 9.69 -19.34
N SER A 59 58.98 8.74 -19.15
CA SER A 59 59.24 7.50 -18.39
C SER A 59 58.05 6.54 -18.52
N ASN A 60 58.32 5.44 -19.22
CA ASN A 60 57.53 4.21 -19.23
C ASN A 60 57.25 3.70 -17.80
N ASP A 61 56.06 3.17 -17.57
CA ASP A 61 55.90 1.87 -16.91
C ASP A 61 54.56 1.22 -17.31
N ASP A 62 54.73 0.08 -17.95
CA ASP A 62 53.78 -0.91 -18.44
C ASP A 62 53.11 -1.65 -17.25
N TYR A 63 51.79 -1.87 -17.32
CA TYR A 63 51.17 -3.22 -17.26
C TYR A 63 49.63 -3.18 -17.08
N SER A 64 48.97 -3.64 -18.13
CA SER A 64 47.71 -4.41 -18.21
C SER A 64 46.51 -3.97 -17.36
N GLY A 65 45.68 -3.09 -17.92
CA GLY A 65 44.26 -2.97 -17.59
C GLY A 65 43.44 -3.88 -18.49
N SER A 66 42.78 -4.88 -17.92
CA SER A 66 41.79 -5.72 -18.60
C SER A 66 40.61 -4.84 -19.03
N ASP A 67 40.51 -4.65 -20.34
CA ASP A 67 39.35 -4.14 -21.05
C ASP A 67 38.25 -5.21 -20.99
N ASP A 68 37.07 -4.83 -20.52
CA ASP A 68 35.86 -5.62 -20.70
C ASP A 68 34.76 -4.62 -21.05
N SER A 69 34.79 -4.28 -22.34
CA SER A 69 33.89 -3.39 -23.05
C SER A 69 32.74 -4.21 -23.60
N ASP A 70 31.65 -4.32 -22.83
CA ASP A 70 30.35 -4.69 -23.40
C ASP A 70 29.53 -3.42 -23.65
N SER A 71 29.68 -2.90 -24.87
CA SER A 71 28.62 -2.16 -25.56
C SER A 71 27.57 -3.14 -26.02
N ASP A 72 26.37 -3.05 -25.45
CA ASP A 72 25.16 -3.44 -26.17
C ASP A 72 24.19 -2.25 -26.15
N ASN A 73 24.26 -1.49 -27.25
CA ASN A 73 23.15 -0.71 -27.74
C ASN A 73 22.10 -1.68 -28.27
N ASN A 74 20.95 -1.76 -27.61
CA ASN A 74 19.73 -2.10 -28.31
C ASN A 74 18.68 -1.08 -27.95
N ASP A 75 18.53 -0.14 -28.87
CA ASP A 75 17.44 0.82 -28.93
C ASP A 75 16.23 0.09 -29.54
N SER A 76 15.18 -0.04 -28.76
CA SER A 76 13.85 -0.39 -29.21
C SER A 76 12.88 0.22 -28.23
N ASP A 77 12.42 1.42 -28.59
CA ASP A 77 11.19 2.01 -28.09
C ASP A 77 10.04 0.99 -28.21
N ASP A 78 9.54 0.52 -27.08
CA ASP A 78 8.14 0.10 -26.96
C ASP A 78 7.61 0.47 -25.57
N ASP A 79 6.53 1.24 -25.60
CA ASP A 79 5.96 2.03 -24.53
C ASP A 79 4.93 1.18 -23.77
N ALA A 80 5.40 0.23 -22.95
CA ALA A 80 4.53 -0.63 -22.16
C ALA A 80 4.41 -0.14 -20.70
N VAL A 81 3.43 0.74 -20.48
CA VAL A 81 2.93 1.12 -19.15
C VAL A 81 2.40 -0.13 -18.45
N GLN A 82 3.19 -0.75 -17.55
CA GLN A 82 2.68 -1.78 -16.63
C GLN A 82 1.80 -1.12 -15.57
N ASP A 83 0.58 -0.81 -15.97
CA ASP A 83 -0.56 -0.58 -15.11
C ASP A 83 -0.90 -1.92 -14.45
N ASN A 84 -0.53 -2.07 -13.17
CA ASN A 84 -0.88 -3.26 -12.39
C ASN A 84 -2.34 -3.17 -11.94
N ARG A 85 -3.26 -3.08 -12.92
CA ARG A 85 -4.70 -3.34 -12.76
C ARG A 85 -4.89 -4.82 -12.53
N PHE A 86 -4.81 -5.23 -11.28
CA PHE A 86 -5.37 -6.51 -10.88
C PHE A 86 -6.89 -6.39 -10.82
N SER A 87 -7.56 -6.70 -11.93
CA SER A 87 -9.01 -6.86 -12.04
C SER A 87 -9.26 -7.76 -13.24
N GLN A 88 -10.12 -8.77 -13.25
CA GLN A 88 -10.91 -9.54 -12.29
C GLN A 88 -11.74 -10.48 -13.18
N SER A 89 -11.79 -11.78 -12.90
CA SER A 89 -12.86 -12.76 -13.25
C SER A 89 -12.22 -14.15 -13.15
N GLU A 90 -12.88 -15.23 -12.75
CA GLU A 90 -14.28 -15.61 -12.92
C GLU A 90 -14.59 -16.71 -11.89
N LEU A 91 -15.59 -16.50 -11.04
CA LEU A 91 -16.20 -17.56 -10.23
C LEU A 91 -17.57 -17.82 -10.84
N GLN A 92 -17.62 -18.80 -11.73
CA GLN A 92 -18.85 -19.43 -12.19
C GLN A 92 -18.81 -20.89 -11.72
N GLN A 93 -19.79 -21.25 -10.90
CA GLN A 93 -20.16 -22.62 -10.61
C GLN A 93 -20.87 -23.18 -11.85
N GLU A 94 -20.40 -24.30 -12.37
CA GLU A 94 -21.26 -25.31 -12.98
C GLU A 94 -20.77 -26.71 -12.60
N GLU A 95 -21.74 -27.55 -12.22
CA GLU A 95 -21.58 -28.99 -12.09
C GLU A 95 -21.70 -29.67 -13.46
N GLY A 96 -20.98 -30.79 -13.65
CA GLY A 96 -21.50 -31.90 -14.47
C GLY A 96 -20.67 -32.39 -15.66
N LYS A 97 -19.95 -33.49 -15.42
CA LYS A 97 -19.62 -34.63 -16.34
C LYS A 97 -18.55 -34.50 -17.44
N ALA A 98 -17.42 -35.13 -17.13
CA ALA A 98 -16.71 -36.20 -17.86
C ALA A 98 -16.44 -36.08 -19.37
N SER A 99 -15.16 -36.00 -19.75
CA SER A 99 -14.44 -37.11 -20.42
C SER A 99 -12.96 -36.78 -20.67
N ASP A 100 -12.24 -37.87 -20.89
CA ASP A 100 -10.81 -38.16 -20.90
C ASP A 100 -9.96 -37.44 -21.98
N ALA A 101 -8.75 -37.01 -21.63
CA ALA A 101 -7.54 -37.09 -22.49
C ALA A 101 -6.32 -36.44 -21.79
N LYS A 102 -5.27 -37.26 -21.62
CA LYS A 102 -3.93 -36.91 -21.15
C LYS A 102 -3.23 -35.91 -22.06
N THR A 103 -2.53 -34.92 -21.50
CA THR A 103 -1.23 -34.45 -22.01
C THR A 103 -0.46 -33.78 -20.86
N GLU A 104 0.78 -34.21 -20.66
CA GLU A 104 1.71 -33.71 -19.66
C GLU A 104 2.15 -32.28 -19.97
N GLU A 105 2.03 -31.39 -18.99
CA GLU A 105 2.87 -30.19 -18.94
C GLU A 105 3.11 -29.79 -17.48
N SER A 106 4.37 -29.79 -17.08
CA SER A 106 4.84 -29.66 -15.70
C SER A 106 4.62 -28.24 -15.13
N LYS A 107 3.39 -27.91 -14.77
CA LYS A 107 3.11 -26.74 -13.90
C LYS A 107 3.50 -27.09 -12.47
N ARG A 108 4.64 -26.56 -12.00
CA ARG A 108 5.08 -26.61 -10.60
C ARG A 108 4.03 -25.97 -9.67
N LYS A 109 3.03 -26.75 -9.26
CA LYS A 109 2.07 -26.40 -8.22
C LYS A 109 2.85 -26.23 -6.92
N ARG A 110 2.98 -24.99 -6.42
CA ARG A 110 3.50 -24.70 -5.08
C ARG A 110 2.56 -25.33 -4.06
N THR A 111 2.87 -26.54 -3.61
CA THR A 111 2.15 -27.20 -2.51
C THR A 111 2.29 -26.33 -1.27
N LYS A 112 1.17 -25.78 -0.78
CA LYS A 112 1.11 -25.11 0.52
C LYS A 112 1.52 -26.14 1.57
N ARG A 113 2.77 -26.08 2.04
CA ARG A 113 3.27 -26.96 3.10
C ARG A 113 2.40 -26.71 4.34
N LYS A 114 1.61 -27.70 4.74
CA LYS A 114 0.88 -27.68 6.01
C LYS A 114 1.94 -27.60 7.11
N VAL A 115 2.02 -26.47 7.79
CA VAL A 115 2.99 -26.25 8.87
C VAL A 115 2.54 -27.12 10.04
N LYS A 116 3.43 -27.99 10.54
CA LYS A 116 3.15 -28.80 11.73
C LYS A 116 3.10 -27.85 12.94
N PRO A 117 2.08 -27.93 13.81
CA PRO A 117 2.07 -27.14 15.04
C PRO A 117 3.27 -27.55 15.90
N LEU A 118 3.99 -26.57 16.44
CA LEU A 118 5.14 -26.80 17.32
C LEU A 118 4.67 -27.49 18.61
N THR A 119 5.52 -28.36 19.14
CA THR A 119 5.32 -28.94 20.48
C THR A 119 5.47 -27.86 21.57
N PRO A 120 4.84 -27.99 22.74
CA PRO A 120 4.94 -26.99 23.81
C PRO A 120 6.38 -26.73 24.27
N GLU A 121 7.24 -27.75 24.23
CA GLU A 121 8.67 -27.61 24.55
C GLU A 121 9.43 -26.76 23.52
N GLU A 122 9.12 -26.91 22.23
CA GLU A 122 9.72 -26.11 21.16
C GLU A 122 9.26 -24.65 21.25
N LEU A 123 8.01 -24.40 21.65
CA LEU A 123 7.52 -23.05 21.90
C LEU A 123 8.28 -22.37 23.05
N ALA A 124 8.49 -23.08 24.16
CA ALA A 124 9.26 -22.54 25.28
C ALA A 124 10.72 -22.24 24.90
N LYS A 125 11.36 -23.12 24.13
CA LYS A 125 12.72 -22.90 23.58
C LYS A 125 12.76 -21.67 22.68
N PHE A 126 11.80 -21.53 21.78
CA PHE A 126 11.68 -20.39 20.89
C PHE A 126 11.46 -19.08 21.64
N GLU A 127 10.60 -19.07 22.65
CA GLU A 127 10.39 -17.90 23.51
C GLU A 127 11.67 -17.53 24.28
N ALA A 128 12.40 -18.52 24.80
CA ALA A 128 13.67 -18.27 25.49
C ALA A 128 14.71 -17.65 24.55
N GLU A 129 14.79 -18.14 23.31
CA GLU A 129 15.64 -17.56 22.27
C GLU A 129 15.24 -16.12 21.93
N GLN A 130 13.93 -15.84 21.77
CA GLN A 130 13.45 -14.48 21.55
C GLN A 130 13.72 -13.54 22.74
N LYS A 131 13.62 -14.05 23.98
CA LYS A 131 13.95 -13.30 25.19
C LYS A 131 15.45 -12.97 25.26
N ARG A 132 16.31 -13.87 24.76
CA ARG A 132 17.76 -13.67 24.65
C ARG A 132 18.16 -12.72 23.53
N ALA A 133 17.41 -12.70 22.43
CA ALA A 133 17.66 -11.85 21.27
C ALA A 133 17.65 -10.34 21.61
N GLY A 134 18.44 -9.57 20.89
CA GLY A 134 18.52 -8.12 21.01
C GLY A 134 18.44 -7.45 19.64
N VAL A 135 17.83 -6.26 19.59
CA VAL A 135 17.69 -5.50 18.35
C VAL A 135 18.52 -4.23 18.40
N CYS A 136 19.24 -3.95 17.32
CA CYS A 136 19.94 -2.70 17.09
C CYS A 136 19.29 -1.93 15.95
N TYR A 137 19.20 -0.62 16.12
CA TYR A 137 18.77 0.33 15.12
C TYR A 137 19.98 0.93 14.40
N LEU A 138 19.89 1.01 13.09
CA LEU A 138 20.85 1.68 12.21
C LEU A 138 20.18 2.92 11.63
N SER A 139 20.70 4.08 12.04
CA SER A 139 20.12 5.38 11.66
C SER A 139 20.42 5.75 10.21
N ARG A 140 21.61 5.38 9.72
CA ARG A 140 22.04 5.67 8.35
C ARG A 140 22.73 4.45 7.77
N ILE A 141 22.24 4.00 6.62
CA ILE A 141 22.86 2.94 5.84
C ILE A 141 23.61 3.59 4.67
N PRO A 142 24.88 3.22 4.42
CA PRO A 142 25.63 3.74 3.29
C PRO A 142 24.90 3.53 1.96
N PRO A 143 25.01 4.49 1.02
CA PRO A 143 24.39 4.34 -0.28
C PRO A 143 24.92 3.09 -0.99
N PHE A 144 24.03 2.40 -1.71
CA PHE A 144 24.33 1.18 -2.48
C PHE A 144 24.74 -0.05 -1.64
N MET A 145 24.66 0.02 -0.32
CA MET A 145 24.90 -1.14 0.53
C MET A 145 23.71 -2.11 0.46
N LYS A 146 23.96 -3.33 -0.03
CA LYS A 146 22.96 -4.41 -0.04
C LYS A 146 22.77 -4.98 1.38
N PRO A 147 21.57 -5.47 1.74
CA PRO A 147 21.34 -6.10 3.04
C PRO A 147 22.26 -7.29 3.31
N HIS A 148 22.58 -8.06 2.26
CA HIS A 148 23.51 -9.18 2.35
C HIS A 148 24.91 -8.73 2.81
N ARG A 149 25.42 -7.63 2.23
CA ARG A 149 26.73 -7.10 2.58
C ARG A 149 26.76 -6.55 4.00
N LEU A 150 25.68 -5.89 4.42
CA LEU A 150 25.51 -5.43 5.79
C LEU A 150 25.54 -6.61 6.79
N LYS A 151 24.85 -7.71 6.45
CA LYS A 151 24.88 -8.95 7.24
C LYS A 151 26.28 -9.53 7.36
N GLU A 152 27.03 -9.62 6.26
CA GLU A 152 28.42 -10.12 6.29
C GLU A 152 29.33 -9.29 7.19
N LEU A 153 29.21 -7.96 7.14
CA LEU A 153 30.04 -7.07 7.96
C LEU A 153 29.74 -7.23 9.46
N LEU A 154 28.45 -7.31 9.82
CA LEU A 154 28.02 -7.48 11.20
C LEU A 154 28.23 -8.91 11.72
N SER A 155 28.16 -9.92 10.84
CA SER A 155 28.35 -11.33 11.18
C SER A 155 29.74 -11.65 11.71
N LYS A 156 30.73 -10.78 11.49
CA LYS A 156 32.09 -10.91 12.05
C LYS A 156 32.15 -10.69 13.56
N TYR A 157 31.19 -9.91 14.09
CA TYR A 157 31.19 -9.49 15.49
C TYR A 157 30.15 -10.24 16.31
N ALA A 158 28.98 -10.51 15.73
CA ALA A 158 27.88 -11.17 16.42
C ALA A 158 27.02 -11.98 15.43
N GLU A 159 26.32 -12.99 15.94
CA GLU A 159 25.43 -13.79 15.11
C GLU A 159 24.13 -13.03 14.77
N VAL A 160 23.98 -12.69 13.49
CA VAL A 160 22.84 -11.94 12.95
C VAL A 160 21.68 -12.88 12.66
N GLY A 161 20.52 -12.59 13.27
CA GLY A 161 19.25 -13.25 13.00
C GLY A 161 18.50 -12.56 11.85
N ARG A 162 17.44 -11.84 12.20
CA ARG A 162 16.57 -11.14 11.24
C ARG A 162 17.06 -9.71 10.98
N MET A 163 16.80 -9.19 9.78
CA MET A 163 17.20 -7.84 9.39
C MET A 163 16.11 -7.22 8.50
N HIS A 164 15.75 -5.97 8.80
CA HIS A 164 14.77 -5.20 8.05
C HIS A 164 15.40 -3.86 7.73
N LEU A 165 15.53 -3.56 6.45
CA LEU A 165 16.03 -2.27 5.99
C LEU A 165 14.90 -1.58 5.25
N VAL A 166 14.65 -0.32 5.59
CA VAL A 166 13.63 0.49 4.93
C VAL A 166 14.23 1.05 3.66
N PRO A 167 13.65 0.73 2.48
CA PRO A 167 14.09 1.32 1.24
C PRO A 167 13.79 2.82 1.24
N GLU A 168 14.60 3.56 0.48
CA GLU A 168 14.35 4.97 0.18
C GLU A 168 12.94 5.18 -0.38
N ASP A 169 12.31 6.31 0.00
CA ASP A 169 10.98 6.66 -0.47
C ASP A 169 10.87 6.54 -2.00
N PRO A 170 9.75 6.01 -2.51
CA PRO A 170 9.59 5.79 -3.95
C PRO A 170 9.66 7.10 -4.75
N LYS A 171 9.25 8.23 -4.15
CA LYS A 171 9.35 9.57 -4.77
C LYS A 171 10.80 10.03 -4.94
N ILE A 172 11.61 9.87 -3.88
CA ILE A 172 13.04 10.26 -3.91
C ILE A 172 13.80 9.30 -4.83
N THR A 173 13.51 8.00 -4.74
CA THR A 173 14.05 6.99 -5.64
C THR A 173 13.77 7.30 -7.11
N LYS A 174 12.54 7.71 -7.46
CA LYS A 174 12.18 8.12 -8.84
C LYS A 174 12.97 9.35 -9.28
N ARG A 175 13.09 10.36 -8.42
CA ARG A 175 13.88 11.58 -8.70
C ARG A 175 15.35 11.23 -8.95
N ARG A 176 15.96 10.44 -8.06
CA ARG A 176 17.35 9.99 -8.21
C ARG A 176 17.55 9.19 -9.47
N LYS A 177 16.67 8.24 -9.80
CA LYS A 177 16.76 7.47 -11.05
C LYS A 177 16.62 8.33 -12.30
N LYS A 178 15.90 9.45 -12.22
CA LYS A 178 15.75 10.41 -13.33
C LYS A 178 17.01 11.27 -13.55
N TYR A 179 17.62 11.75 -12.47
CA TYR A 179 18.76 12.69 -12.55
C TYR A 179 20.13 12.03 -12.37
N THR A 180 20.19 10.78 -11.93
CA THR A 180 21.43 10.04 -11.67
C THR A 180 21.40 8.73 -12.43
N LYS A 181 22.53 8.36 -13.06
CA LYS A 181 22.71 7.06 -13.75
C LYS A 181 22.59 5.83 -12.82
N ASN A 182 22.52 6.04 -11.51
CA ASN A 182 22.49 4.97 -10.53
C ASN A 182 21.08 4.46 -10.24
N ARG A 183 20.80 3.22 -10.65
CA ARG A 183 19.48 2.56 -10.52
C ARG A 183 19.37 1.65 -9.29
N ARG A 184 20.42 1.53 -8.46
CA ARG A 184 20.45 0.66 -7.27
C ARG A 184 19.48 1.16 -6.20
N ILE A 185 18.99 0.21 -5.39
CA ILE A 185 18.12 0.50 -4.24
C ILE A 185 19.00 0.99 -3.10
N ASN A 186 18.62 2.13 -2.53
CA ASN A 186 19.22 2.65 -1.32
C ASN A 186 18.29 2.36 -0.14
N TYR A 187 18.88 2.20 1.03
CA TYR A 187 18.17 2.05 2.28
C TYR A 187 18.47 3.24 3.16
N VAL A 188 17.48 3.72 3.90
CA VAL A 188 17.62 4.91 4.75
C VAL A 188 18.01 4.47 6.16
N GLU A 189 17.15 3.65 6.75
CA GLU A 189 17.24 3.15 8.11
C GLU A 189 17.10 1.62 8.14
N GLY A 190 17.48 1.01 9.26
CA GLY A 190 17.36 -0.43 9.40
C GLY A 190 17.36 -0.92 10.84
N TRP A 191 16.82 -2.12 11.02
CA TRP A 191 16.81 -2.85 12.28
C TRP A 191 17.46 -4.20 12.06
N VAL A 192 18.39 -4.53 12.96
CA VAL A 192 19.12 -5.79 12.93
C VAL A 192 18.90 -6.49 14.26
N GLU A 193 18.35 -7.70 14.21
CA GLU A 193 18.23 -8.59 15.34
C GLU A 193 19.47 -9.49 15.44
N PHE A 194 20.05 -9.55 16.63
CA PHE A 194 21.11 -10.47 17.00
C PHE A 194 20.55 -11.53 17.95
N LYS A 195 21.11 -12.75 17.90
CA LYS A 195 20.67 -13.84 18.79
C LYS A 195 20.92 -13.56 20.26
N ASP A 196 21.95 -12.76 20.57
CA ASP A 196 22.34 -12.41 21.94
C ASP A 196 22.29 -10.90 22.18
N LYS A 197 21.45 -10.46 23.13
CA LYS A 197 21.33 -9.04 23.51
C LYS A 197 22.62 -8.45 24.12
N LYS A 198 23.44 -9.29 24.76
CA LYS A 198 24.74 -8.86 25.31
C LYS A 198 25.70 -8.47 24.20
N GLN A 199 25.80 -9.33 23.18
CA GLN A 199 26.59 -9.07 21.97
C GLN A 199 26.05 -7.86 21.21
N ALA A 200 24.72 -7.72 21.10
CA ALA A 200 24.10 -6.56 20.48
C ALA A 200 24.52 -5.24 21.18
N LYS A 201 24.52 -5.23 22.52
CA LYS A 201 24.92 -4.06 23.31
C LYS A 201 26.40 -3.72 23.13
N THR A 202 27.29 -4.70 23.30
CA THR A 202 28.74 -4.48 23.14
C THR A 202 29.10 -4.11 21.70
N LEU A 203 28.43 -4.70 20.71
CA LEU A 203 28.61 -4.38 19.29
C LEU A 203 28.18 -2.94 19.00
N ALA A 204 27.03 -2.51 19.52
CA ALA A 204 26.58 -1.14 19.34
C ALA A 204 27.57 -0.14 19.95
N GLU A 205 28.02 -0.38 21.18
CA GLU A 205 29.03 0.47 21.84
C GLU A 205 30.38 0.45 21.10
N HIS A 206 30.79 -0.71 20.58
CA HIS A 206 32.06 -0.86 19.90
C HIS A 206 32.07 -0.30 18.48
N LEU A 207 31.02 -0.52 17.68
CA LEU A 207 30.99 -0.13 16.27
C LEU A 207 30.45 1.28 16.05
N ASN A 208 29.66 1.83 16.96
CA ASN A 208 29.11 3.18 16.78
C ASN A 208 30.24 4.20 16.58
N MET A 209 30.06 5.08 15.58
CA MET A 209 31.03 6.09 15.14
C MET A 209 32.36 5.54 14.58
N LYS A 210 32.47 4.24 14.32
CA LYS A 210 33.64 3.67 13.62
C LYS A 210 33.43 3.62 12.11
N GLN A 211 34.53 3.76 11.37
CA GLN A 211 34.53 3.62 9.92
C GLN A 211 34.11 2.21 9.51
N ILE A 212 33.29 2.12 8.47
CA ILE A 212 32.78 0.86 7.91
C ILE A 212 33.83 0.24 6.99
N GLY A 213 34.42 1.06 6.12
CA GLY A 213 35.47 0.64 5.22
C GLY A 213 36.81 0.58 5.95
N GLY A 214 37.57 -0.48 5.69
CA GLY A 214 38.97 -0.57 6.12
C GLY A 214 39.88 0.16 5.15
N LYS A 215 40.26 -0.49 4.05
CA LYS A 215 41.17 0.08 3.03
C LYS A 215 40.53 1.32 2.35
N ARG A 216 41.36 2.30 1.99
CA ARG A 216 40.96 3.55 1.30
C ARG A 216 40.24 3.33 -0.04
N LYS A 217 40.53 2.22 -0.73
CA LYS A 217 39.86 1.83 -1.99
C LYS A 217 38.44 1.26 -1.78
N SER A 218 38.02 1.02 -0.53
CA SER A 218 36.67 0.52 -0.23
C SER A 218 35.62 1.58 -0.51
N ASN A 219 34.52 1.19 -1.16
CA ASN A 219 33.37 2.07 -1.42
C ASN A 219 32.77 2.70 -0.16
N TYR A 220 33.02 2.12 1.02
CA TYR A 220 32.47 2.55 2.30
C TYR A 220 33.53 3.17 3.22
N TYR A 221 34.68 3.61 2.68
CA TYR A 221 35.78 4.14 3.49
C TYR A 221 35.41 5.38 4.31
N HIS A 222 34.71 6.34 3.69
CA HIS A 222 34.27 7.57 4.36
C HIS A 222 32.98 7.40 5.17
N GLU A 223 32.39 6.21 5.14
CA GLU A 223 31.13 5.93 5.79
C GLU A 223 31.36 5.41 7.21
N MET A 224 30.55 5.89 8.15
CA MET A 224 30.65 5.53 9.56
C MET A 224 29.42 4.74 10.00
N TRP A 225 29.63 3.78 10.89
CA TRP A 225 28.56 3.06 11.56
C TRP A 225 27.79 4.00 12.49
N THR A 226 26.46 4.02 12.35
CA THR A 226 25.56 4.72 13.27
C THR A 226 24.58 3.71 13.85
N ILE A 227 25.00 3.04 14.93
CA ILE A 227 24.28 1.90 15.50
C ILE A 227 23.87 2.23 16.93
N LYS A 228 22.60 2.02 17.27
CA LYS A 228 22.06 2.17 18.62
C LYS A 228 21.38 0.88 19.07
N TYR A 229 21.79 0.34 20.20
CA TYR A 229 21.06 -0.76 20.84
C TYR A 229 19.73 -0.26 21.40
N LEU A 230 18.64 -1.00 21.16
CA LEU A 230 17.31 -0.65 21.65
C LEU A 230 16.95 -1.52 22.87
N PRO A 231 17.01 -0.97 24.11
CA PRO A 231 16.63 -1.72 25.29
C PRO A 231 15.13 -2.00 25.31
N LYS A 232 14.73 -3.18 25.80
CA LYS A 232 13.33 -3.64 25.90
C LYS A 232 12.57 -3.72 24.56
N PHE A 233 13.24 -3.46 23.44
CA PHE A 233 12.68 -3.57 22.11
C PHE A 233 12.97 -4.94 21.52
N LYS A 234 11.97 -5.54 20.87
CA LYS A 234 12.03 -6.86 20.27
C LYS A 234 11.56 -6.78 18.82
N TRP A 235 12.02 -7.72 18.00
CA TRP A 235 11.67 -7.79 16.59
C TRP A 235 10.15 -7.85 16.35
N ASN A 236 9.43 -8.55 17.22
CA ASN A 236 7.97 -8.68 17.11
C ASN A 236 7.27 -7.31 17.18
N HIS A 237 7.76 -6.38 18.01
CA HIS A 237 7.19 -5.02 18.11
C HIS A 237 7.38 -4.24 16.80
N LEU A 238 8.54 -4.39 16.15
CA LEU A 238 8.79 -3.77 14.85
C LEU A 238 7.82 -4.30 13.78
N MET A 239 7.68 -5.62 13.69
CA MET A 239 6.80 -6.24 12.72
C MET A 239 5.33 -5.96 13.03
N GLU A 240 4.95 -5.93 14.30
CA GLU A 240 3.60 -5.57 14.72
C GLU A 240 3.24 -4.16 14.23
N GLN A 241 4.12 -3.17 14.47
CA GLN A 241 3.92 -1.80 13.99
C GLN A 241 3.81 -1.74 12.46
N ILE A 242 4.76 -2.35 11.73
CA ILE A 242 4.75 -2.34 10.26
C ILE A 242 3.49 -3.02 9.71
N THR A 243 3.11 -4.17 10.27
CA THR A 243 1.92 -4.90 9.81
C THR A 243 0.64 -4.16 10.19
N TYR A 244 0.59 -3.47 11.33
CA TYR A 244 -0.53 -2.64 11.71
C TYR A 244 -0.72 -1.48 10.73
N GLU A 245 0.36 -0.75 10.41
CA GLU A 245 0.33 0.34 9.43
C GLU A 245 -0.07 -0.13 8.03
N GLN A 246 0.45 -1.29 7.60
CA GLN A 246 0.06 -1.90 6.32
C GLN A 246 -1.42 -2.29 6.33
N ARG A 247 -1.90 -2.97 7.36
CA ARG A 247 -3.32 -3.35 7.49
C ARG A 247 -4.24 -2.14 7.52
N ALA A 248 -3.86 -1.07 8.24
CA ALA A 248 -4.65 0.16 8.29
C ALA A 248 -4.76 0.82 6.91
N ARG A 249 -3.64 0.88 6.17
CA ARG A 249 -3.61 1.41 4.80
C ARG A 249 -4.43 0.57 3.84
N GLU A 250 -4.28 -0.74 3.88
CA GLU A 250 -5.03 -1.69 3.05
C GLU A 250 -6.53 -1.64 3.35
N HIS A 251 -6.90 -1.54 4.63
CA HIS A 251 -8.29 -1.40 5.06
C HIS A 251 -8.91 -0.13 4.48
N LYS A 252 -8.23 1.02 4.62
CA LYS A 252 -8.70 2.30 4.07
C LYS A 252 -8.89 2.22 2.55
N LEU A 253 -7.89 1.74 1.83
CA LEU A 253 -7.98 1.58 0.37
C LEU A 253 -9.14 0.64 -0.02
N ARG A 254 -9.32 -0.46 0.71
CA ARG A 254 -10.39 -1.42 0.46
C ARG A 254 -11.77 -0.80 0.70
N THR A 255 -11.93 0.02 1.73
CA THR A 255 -13.19 0.73 1.99
C THR A 255 -13.49 1.76 0.90
N GLU A 256 -12.48 2.50 0.43
CA GLU A 256 -12.64 3.46 -0.67
C GLU A 256 -13.02 2.75 -1.98
N ILE A 257 -12.38 1.64 -2.31
CA ILE A 257 -12.73 0.82 -3.48
C ILE A 257 -14.14 0.23 -3.32
N ALA A 258 -14.51 -0.26 -2.14
CA ALA A 258 -15.84 -0.80 -1.88
C ALA A 258 -16.93 0.27 -2.03
N GLN A 259 -16.66 1.50 -1.58
CA GLN A 259 -17.56 2.63 -1.77
C GLN A 259 -17.70 2.99 -3.26
N ALA A 260 -16.59 3.18 -3.97
CA ALA A 260 -16.60 3.52 -5.39
C ALA A 260 -17.28 2.43 -6.25
N THR A 261 -17.05 1.15 -5.94
CA THR A 261 -17.71 0.04 -6.63
C THR A 261 -19.21 -0.02 -6.34
N ARG A 262 -19.65 0.29 -5.12
CA ARG A 262 -21.07 0.39 -4.77
C ARG A 262 -21.75 1.54 -5.53
N GLU A 263 -21.12 2.71 -5.57
CA GLU A 263 -21.61 3.88 -6.31
C GLU A 263 -21.68 3.61 -7.82
N ASN A 264 -20.61 3.04 -8.39
CA ASN A 264 -20.57 2.65 -9.81
C ASN A 264 -21.66 1.62 -10.14
N LYS A 265 -21.87 0.62 -9.29
CA LYS A 265 -22.92 -0.38 -9.49
C LYS A 265 -24.32 0.25 -9.44
N ALA A 266 -24.57 1.14 -8.48
CA ALA A 266 -25.83 1.87 -8.38
C ALA A 266 -26.06 2.77 -9.60
N TYR A 267 -25.01 3.43 -10.11
CA TYR A 267 -25.09 4.23 -11.33
C TYR A 267 -25.48 3.38 -12.55
N LEU A 268 -24.83 2.23 -12.74
CA LEU A 268 -25.15 1.31 -13.84
C LEU A 268 -26.61 0.84 -13.78
N GLN A 269 -27.09 0.46 -12.59
CA GLN A 269 -28.49 0.06 -12.38
C GLN A 269 -29.45 1.21 -12.71
N ASN A 270 -29.17 2.43 -12.24
CA ASN A 270 -30.01 3.60 -12.52
C ASN A 270 -30.05 3.97 -14.01
N VAL A 271 -28.93 3.83 -14.73
CA VAL A 271 -28.88 4.03 -16.18
C VAL A 271 -29.69 2.96 -16.91
N GLU A 272 -29.62 1.71 -16.47
CA GLU A 272 -30.43 0.63 -17.03
C GLU A 272 -31.92 0.88 -16.81
N HIS A 273 -32.33 1.21 -15.58
CA HIS A 273 -33.71 1.58 -15.26
C HIS A 273 -34.20 2.78 -16.06
N ALA A 274 -33.37 3.81 -16.25
CA ALA A 274 -33.71 4.97 -17.08
C ALA A 274 -33.91 4.58 -18.55
N LYS A 275 -33.08 3.68 -19.10
CA LYS A 275 -33.26 3.14 -20.47
C LYS A 275 -34.56 2.33 -20.58
N GLN A 276 -34.83 1.45 -19.63
CA GLN A 276 -36.06 0.66 -19.57
C GLN A 276 -37.30 1.56 -19.48
N HIS A 277 -37.27 2.58 -18.62
CA HIS A 277 -38.38 3.52 -18.47
C HIS A 277 -38.59 4.36 -19.75
N LYS A 278 -37.53 4.83 -20.40
CA LYS A 278 -37.63 5.52 -21.71
C LYS A 278 -38.21 4.60 -22.79
N ALA A 279 -37.81 3.32 -22.83
CA ALA A 279 -38.35 2.35 -23.76
C ALA A 279 -39.85 2.10 -23.52
N LEU A 280 -40.26 1.96 -22.25
CA LEU A 280 -41.67 1.81 -21.89
C LEU A 280 -42.48 3.06 -22.23
N GLN A 281 -41.98 4.26 -21.91
CA GLN A 281 -42.62 5.52 -22.29
C GLN A 281 -42.79 5.65 -23.80
N LYS A 282 -41.78 5.24 -24.60
CA LYS A 282 -41.88 5.25 -26.06
C LYS A 282 -42.94 4.25 -26.57
N LYS A 283 -43.05 3.08 -25.95
CA LYS A 283 -44.11 2.11 -26.26
C LYS A 283 -45.49 2.66 -25.91
N ARG A 284 -45.67 3.20 -24.71
CA ARG A 284 -46.93 3.82 -24.27
C ARG A 284 -47.35 4.96 -25.18
N LYS A 285 -46.43 5.87 -25.54
CA LYS A 285 -46.73 6.95 -26.50
C LYS A 285 -47.19 6.42 -27.87
N ARG A 286 -46.55 5.35 -28.39
CA ARG A 286 -46.99 4.69 -29.63
C ARG A 286 -48.35 4.02 -29.50
N GLU A 287 -48.61 3.39 -28.36
CA GLU A 287 -49.92 2.79 -28.04
C GLU A 287 -50.99 3.87 -27.87
N ASP A 288 -50.72 4.97 -27.19
CA ASP A 288 -51.63 6.11 -27.04
C ASP A 288 -51.92 6.79 -28.39
N GLU A 289 -50.90 6.95 -29.26
CA GLU A 289 -51.08 7.39 -30.64
C GLU A 289 -51.95 6.41 -31.44
N ALA A 290 -51.78 5.10 -31.26
CA ALA A 290 -52.61 4.08 -31.92
C ALA A 290 -54.04 3.93 -31.34
N ASP A 291 -54.22 4.06 -30.02
CA ASP A 291 -55.51 3.99 -29.32
C ASP A 291 -56.31 5.30 -29.51
N SER A 292 -55.65 6.43 -29.78
CA SER A 292 -56.34 7.70 -30.12
C SER A 292 -57.16 7.62 -31.41
N ASP A 293 -56.84 6.65 -32.29
CA ASP A 293 -57.61 6.34 -33.50
C ASP A 293 -58.72 5.30 -33.25
N VAL A 294 -58.73 4.63 -32.09
CA VAL A 294 -59.71 3.59 -31.73
C VAL A 294 -60.75 4.16 -30.77
N LYS A 295 -61.87 4.67 -31.31
CA LYS A 295 -63.04 5.10 -30.53
C LYS A 295 -63.73 3.89 -29.86
N ARG A 296 -63.45 3.65 -28.58
CA ARG A 296 -64.14 2.63 -27.78
C ARG A 296 -65.58 3.07 -27.47
N THR A 297 -66.57 2.38 -28.03
CA THR A 297 -68.01 2.73 -27.97
C THR A 297 -68.78 2.16 -26.77
N PHE A 298 -68.12 1.53 -25.80
CA PHE A 298 -68.79 0.85 -24.69
C PHE A 298 -68.34 1.36 -23.31
N LYS A 299 -69.32 1.63 -22.42
CA LYS A 299 -69.11 2.10 -21.04
C LYS A 299 -68.70 0.94 -20.12
N GLN A 300 -67.45 0.93 -19.68
CA GLN A 300 -66.95 -0.02 -18.69
C GLN A 300 -67.51 0.29 -17.29
N ARG A 301 -68.08 -0.72 -16.62
CA ARG A 301 -68.65 -0.60 -15.25
C ARG A 301 -67.56 -0.41 -14.19
N GLU A 302 -67.86 0.38 -13.16
CA GLU A 302 -66.99 0.63 -12.01
C GLU A 302 -66.72 -0.67 -11.22
N LYS A 303 -65.46 -0.90 -10.85
CA LYS A 303 -65.06 -2.04 -10.01
C LYS A 303 -65.34 -1.72 -8.54
N VAL A 304 -66.24 -2.48 -7.94
CA VAL A 304 -66.50 -2.46 -6.49
C VAL A 304 -65.25 -2.98 -5.77
N LYS A 305 -64.62 -2.12 -4.95
CA LYS A 305 -63.61 -2.54 -3.99
C LYS A 305 -64.33 -3.28 -2.87
N ARG A 306 -64.06 -4.58 -2.73
CA ARG A 306 -64.46 -5.33 -1.54
C ARG A 306 -63.40 -5.07 -0.49
N ASP A 307 -63.72 -4.22 0.47
CA ASP A 307 -62.91 -4.06 1.68
C ASP A 307 -63.02 -5.37 2.47
N HIS A 308 -61.89 -6.03 2.70
CA HIS A 308 -61.82 -7.17 3.61
C HIS A 308 -61.95 -6.62 5.03
N ASP A 309 -63.09 -6.88 5.66
CA ASP A 309 -63.39 -6.51 7.04
C ASP A 309 -62.33 -7.10 8.01
N ALA A 310 -61.64 -6.22 8.72
CA ALA A 310 -60.56 -6.54 9.66
C ALA A 310 -61.06 -6.96 11.05
N THR A 311 -62.31 -7.45 11.14
CA THR A 311 -62.99 -7.76 12.42
C THR A 311 -63.14 -9.26 12.68
N GLN A 312 -62.30 -10.11 12.08
CA GLN A 312 -62.12 -11.49 12.56
C GLN A 312 -60.81 -11.63 13.35
N PRO A 313 -60.82 -12.23 14.56
CA PRO A 313 -59.58 -12.46 15.29
C PRO A 313 -58.69 -13.39 14.47
N LYS A 314 -57.47 -12.93 14.17
CA LYS A 314 -56.42 -13.78 13.60
C LYS A 314 -56.28 -15.01 14.50
N ARG A 315 -56.68 -16.18 14.01
CA ARG A 315 -56.42 -17.45 14.72
C ARG A 315 -54.91 -17.53 14.95
N ALA A 316 -54.49 -17.51 16.21
CA ALA A 316 -53.09 -17.63 16.57
C ALA A 316 -52.56 -18.95 16.00
N MET A 317 -51.44 -18.89 15.27
CA MET A 317 -50.77 -20.08 14.75
C MET A 317 -50.34 -20.97 15.91
N THR A 318 -50.74 -22.23 15.89
CA THR A 318 -50.35 -23.23 16.89
C THR A 318 -48.85 -23.49 16.81
N GLU A 319 -48.26 -23.83 17.94
CA GLU A 319 -46.81 -24.01 18.11
C GLU A 319 -46.24 -25.10 17.18
N ASP A 320 -47.06 -26.10 16.86
CA ASP A 320 -46.77 -27.17 15.90
C ASP A 320 -46.60 -26.66 14.47
N MET A 321 -47.31 -25.60 14.06
CA MET A 321 -47.13 -25.02 12.73
C MET A 321 -45.86 -24.17 12.64
N LYS A 322 -45.41 -23.61 13.76
CA LYS A 322 -44.15 -22.86 13.84
C LYS A 322 -42.94 -23.80 13.77
N SER A 323 -43.01 -24.97 14.38
CA SER A 323 -41.91 -25.96 14.33
C SER A 323 -41.76 -26.57 12.94
N VAL A 324 -42.87 -26.83 12.23
CA VAL A 324 -42.83 -27.31 10.84
C VAL A 324 -42.24 -26.26 9.90
N LEU A 325 -42.61 -24.99 10.06
CA LEU A 325 -42.03 -23.92 9.23
C LEU A 325 -40.54 -23.68 9.54
N ALA A 326 -40.12 -23.81 10.80
CA ALA A 326 -38.71 -23.68 11.16
C ALA A 326 -37.83 -24.78 10.53
N ASN A 327 -38.36 -26.01 10.36
CA ASN A 327 -37.65 -27.11 9.70
C ASN A 327 -37.62 -27.04 8.18
N VAL A 328 -38.49 -26.23 7.55
CA VAL A 328 -38.54 -26.08 6.08
C VAL A 328 -37.62 -24.97 5.58
N PHE A 329 -37.27 -24.01 6.45
CA PHE A 329 -36.45 -22.85 6.11
C PHE A 329 -35.12 -22.77 6.87
N SER A 330 -34.74 -23.82 7.60
CA SER A 330 -33.36 -24.08 8.03
C SER A 330 -32.72 -25.11 7.12
#